data_AF-A0A1G9S2M4-F1
#
_entry.id   AF-A0A1G9S2M4-F1
#
_cell.length_a   1.000
_cell.length_b   1.000
_cell.length_c   1.000
_cell.angle_alpha   90.00
_cell.angle_beta   90.00
_cell.angle_gamma   90.00
#
_symmetry.space_group_name_H-M   'P 1'
#
loop_
_entity.id
_entity.type
_entity.pdbx_description
1 polymer ?
#
loop_
_entity_poly.entity_id
_entity_poly.type
_entity_poly.pdbx_seq_one_letter_code
_entity_poly.pdbx_strand_id
1 'polypeptide(L)'
;MALRIVGVPPVDLHGPLHYLGVMDPLCGGTRATFLLLSGDLAGAARYNPIVFPLAAVAVLVFARAVVGMTTRRWLDVQLGRMSRIAAWTALALALVLLEVRQQLNADLLMQAWPA
;
A
#
# COMPACT_ATOMS: atom_id res chain seq x y z
N MET A 1 5.90 -11.37 2.89
CA MET A 1 6.26 -12.80 2.93
C MET A 1 5.97 -13.44 4.29
N ALA A 2 6.40 -12.84 5.41
CA ALA A 2 6.16 -13.39 6.75
C ALA A 2 4.69 -13.74 7.05
N LEU A 3 3.73 -12.85 6.74
CA LEU A 3 2.28 -13.12 6.96
C LEU A 3 1.75 -14.38 6.27
N ARG A 4 2.29 -14.75 5.09
CA ARG A 4 1.88 -15.96 4.38
C ARG A 4 2.48 -17.23 4.97
N ILE A 5 3.63 -17.12 5.62
CA ILE A 5 4.38 -18.24 6.18
C ILE A 5 4.00 -18.48 7.65
N VAL A 6 3.80 -17.40 8.40
CA VAL A 6 3.55 -17.39 9.85
C VAL A 6 2.06 -17.20 10.18
N GLY A 7 1.24 -16.81 9.20
CA GLY A 7 -0.15 -16.42 9.43
C GLY A 7 -0.29 -14.95 9.86
N VAL A 8 -1.53 -14.52 10.06
CA VAL A 8 -1.80 -13.17 10.57
C VAL A 8 -1.68 -13.16 12.08
N PRO A 9 -1.00 -12.16 12.66
CA PRO A 9 -1.05 -11.98 14.10
C PRO A 9 -2.51 -11.91 14.56
N PRO A 10 -2.93 -12.71 15.57
CA PRO A 10 -4.27 -12.63 16.14
C PRO A 10 -4.48 -11.35 16.95
N VAL A 11 -3.41 -10.57 17.14
CA VAL A 11 -3.44 -9.29 17.83
C VAL A 11 -3.98 -8.22 16.89
N ASP A 12 -5.00 -7.55 17.37
CA ASP A 12 -5.55 -6.39 16.73
C ASP A 12 -4.53 -5.23 16.82
N LEU A 13 -3.92 -4.91 15.68
CA LEU A 13 -2.91 -3.84 15.54
C LEU A 13 -3.54 -2.51 15.13
N HIS A 14 -4.86 -2.41 15.11
CA HIS A 14 -5.52 -1.18 14.71
C HIS A 14 -5.30 -0.06 15.73
N GLY A 15 -5.09 1.17 15.24
CA GLY A 15 -4.98 2.35 16.09
C GLY A 15 -6.32 2.67 16.77
N PRO A 16 -6.33 3.44 17.88
CA PRO A 16 -7.54 3.77 18.62
C PRO A 16 -8.62 4.44 17.76
N LEU A 17 -8.22 5.20 16.74
CA LEU A 17 -9.09 5.85 15.75
C LEU A 17 -9.88 4.86 14.89
N HIS A 18 -9.35 3.66 14.65
CA HIS A 18 -10.03 2.60 13.92
C HIS A 18 -11.29 2.11 14.65
N TYR A 19 -11.25 2.03 15.98
CA TYR A 19 -12.42 1.70 16.80
C TYR A 19 -13.47 2.82 16.85
N LEU A 20 -13.08 4.03 16.46
CA LEU A 20 -13.98 5.17 16.29
C LEU A 20 -14.53 5.26 14.86
N GLY A 21 -14.23 4.28 13.99
CA GLY A 21 -14.67 4.26 12.60
C GLY A 21 -13.84 5.13 11.67
N VAL A 22 -12.75 5.74 12.15
CA VAL A 22 -11.86 6.56 11.33
C VAL A 22 -10.82 5.65 10.68
N MET A 23 -10.96 5.46 9.37
CA MET A 23 -10.08 4.65 8.54
C MET A 23 -9.00 5.51 7.86
N ASP A 24 -7.74 5.21 8.14
CA ASP A 24 -6.59 5.82 7.47
C ASP A 24 -6.44 5.30 6.02
N PRO A 25 -5.74 6.02 5.12
CA PRO A 25 -5.58 5.62 3.71
C PRO A 25 -4.97 4.23 3.53
N LEU A 26 -4.15 3.79 4.49
CA LEU A 26 -3.46 2.50 4.48
C LEU A 26 -4.26 1.36 5.13
N CYS A 27 -5.45 1.64 5.69
CA CYS A 27 -6.32 0.59 6.24
C CYS A 27 -6.60 -0.50 5.20
N GLY A 28 -6.61 -1.76 5.65
CA GLY A 28 -6.70 -2.92 4.77
C GLY A 28 -5.44 -3.23 3.94
N GLY A 29 -4.37 -2.42 4.02
CA GLY A 29 -3.15 -2.59 3.22
C GLY A 29 -2.44 -3.93 3.44
N THR A 30 -2.36 -4.42 4.68
CA THR A 30 -1.77 -5.72 5.00
C THR A 30 -2.52 -6.87 4.32
N ARG A 31 -3.87 -6.82 4.35
CA ARG A 31 -4.74 -7.80 3.71
C ARG A 31 -4.66 -7.72 2.19
N ALA A 32 -4.69 -6.51 1.64
CA ALA A 32 -4.53 -6.28 0.21
C ALA A 32 -3.17 -6.84 -0.29
N THR A 33 -2.10 -6.63 0.48
CA THR A 33 -0.76 -7.18 0.18
C THR A 33 -0.75 -8.71 0.23
N PHE A 34 -1.41 -9.32 1.23
CA PHE A 34 -1.53 -10.77 1.32
C PHE A 34 -2.28 -11.36 0.10
N LEU A 35 -3.40 -10.75 -0.29
CA LEU A 35 -4.19 -11.17 -1.45
C LEU A 35 -3.43 -10.99 -2.76
N LEU A 36 -2.73 -9.86 -2.93
CA LEU A 36 -1.87 -9.60 -4.08
C LEU A 36 -0.79 -10.69 -4.21
N LEU A 37 -0.10 -11.01 -3.12
CA LEU A 37 0.91 -12.08 -3.08
C LEU A 37 0.32 -13.49 -3.23
N SER A 38 -0.99 -13.63 -3.07
CA SER A 38 -1.72 -14.89 -3.27
C SER A 38 -2.31 -15.00 -4.69
N GLY A 39 -2.13 -13.98 -5.53
CA GLY A 39 -2.64 -13.94 -6.91
C GLY A 39 -4.07 -13.41 -7.02
N ASP A 40 -4.73 -13.06 -5.91
CA ASP A 40 -6.07 -12.48 -5.92
C ASP A 40 -6.00 -10.96 -6.10
N LEU A 41 -5.87 -10.54 -7.36
CA LEU A 41 -5.80 -9.12 -7.73
C LEU A 41 -7.11 -8.38 -7.43
N ALA A 42 -8.25 -9.04 -7.62
CA ALA A 42 -9.56 -8.44 -7.41
C ALA A 42 -9.80 -8.18 -5.92
N GLY A 43 -9.49 -9.17 -5.07
CA GLY A 43 -9.51 -9.02 -3.61
C GLY A 43 -8.53 -7.95 -3.14
N ALA A 44 -7.30 -7.94 -3.67
CA ALA A 44 -6.31 -6.93 -3.34
C ALA A 44 -6.80 -5.50 -3.64
N ALA A 45 -7.36 -5.29 -4.83
CA ALA A 45 -7.95 -4.01 -5.23
C ALA A 45 -9.15 -3.62 -4.36
N ARG A 46 -9.99 -4.60 -4.00
CA ARG A 46 -11.17 -4.38 -3.18
C ARG A 46 -10.80 -3.84 -1.80
N TYR A 47 -9.81 -4.46 -1.15
CA TYR A 47 -9.37 -4.04 0.18
C TYR A 47 -8.53 -2.77 0.17
N ASN A 48 -7.49 -2.69 -0.67
CA ASN A 48 -6.74 -1.44 -0.79
C ASN A 48 -6.03 -1.31 -2.15
N PRO A 49 -6.52 -0.45 -3.06
CA PRO A 49 -5.93 -0.28 -4.39
C PRO A 49 -4.53 0.35 -4.35
N ILE A 50 -4.10 0.96 -3.24
CA ILE A 50 -2.74 1.52 -3.09
C ILE A 50 -1.65 0.43 -3.17
N VAL A 51 -2.03 -0.84 -2.98
CA VAL A 51 -1.09 -1.96 -2.99
C VAL A 51 -0.37 -2.09 -4.34
N PHE A 52 -1.02 -1.76 -5.46
CA PHE A 52 -0.43 -1.87 -6.80
C PHE A 52 0.68 -0.83 -7.05
N PRO A 53 0.46 0.49 -6.86
CA PRO A 53 1.54 1.46 -7.03
C PRO A 53 2.67 1.23 -6.02
N LEU A 54 2.36 0.84 -4.77
CA LEU A 54 3.40 0.49 -3.79
C LEU A 54 4.23 -0.72 -4.22
N ALA A 55 3.59 -1.77 -4.74
CA ALA A 55 4.29 -2.93 -5.29
C ALA A 55 5.18 -2.55 -6.48
N ALA A 56 4.67 -1.70 -7.39
CA ALA A 56 5.46 -1.20 -8.52
C ALA A 56 6.69 -0.39 -8.06
N VAL A 57 6.52 0.51 -7.09
CA VAL A 57 7.63 1.26 -6.50
C VAL A 57 8.64 0.33 -5.85
N ALA A 58 8.19 -0.68 -5.09
CA ALA A 58 9.08 -1.65 -4.47
C ALA A 58 9.90 -2.43 -5.50
N VAL A 59 9.28 -2.88 -6.60
CA VAL A 59 9.97 -3.55 -7.71
C VAL A 59 10.99 -2.62 -8.36
N LEU A 60 10.64 -1.35 -8.61
CA LEU A 60 11.55 -0.38 -9.23
C LEU A 60 12.75 -0.06 -8.33
N VAL A 61 12.52 0.11 -7.02
CA VAL A 61 13.59 0.33 -6.04
C VAL A 61 14.51 -0.87 -5.97
N PHE A 62 13.95 -2.09 -5.98
CA PHE A 62 14.74 -3.32 -5.99
C PHE A 62 15.56 -3.46 -7.28
N ALA A 63 14.95 -3.25 -8.44
CA ALA A 63 15.63 -3.28 -9.74
C ALA A 63 16.77 -2.25 -9.79
N ARG A 64 16.52 -1.02 -9.33
CA ARG A 64 17.54 0.04 -9.22
C ARG A 64 18.68 -0.38 -8.30
N ALA A 65 18.40 -1.03 -7.18
CA ALA A 65 19.42 -1.52 -6.26
C ALA A 65 20.27 -2.62 -6.91
N VAL A 66 19.66 -3.59 -7.58
CA VAL A 66 20.36 -4.66 -8.32
C VAL A 66 21.26 -4.07 -9.41
N VAL A 67 20.75 -3.13 -10.21
CA VAL A 67 21.54 -2.43 -11.23
C VAL A 67 22.69 -1.65 -10.59
N GLY A 68 22.45 -0.92 -9.50
CA GLY A 68 23.48 -0.16 -8.78
C GLY A 68 24.58 -1.06 -8.23
N MET A 69 24.23 -2.20 -7.66
CA MET A 69 25.19 -3.17 -7.11
C MET A 69 26.00 -3.86 -8.21
N THR A 70 25.36 -4.26 -9.31
CA THR A 70 26.01 -5.00 -10.41
C THR A 70 26.86 -4.12 -11.32
N THR A 71 26.37 -2.93 -11.66
CA THR A 71 27.05 -2.02 -12.60
C THR A 71 27.93 -0.98 -11.91
N ARG A 72 27.83 -0.87 -10.58
CA ARG A 72 28.38 0.25 -9.77
C ARG A 72 27.91 1.64 -10.23
N ARG A 73 26.85 1.71 -11.03
CA ARG A 73 26.21 2.95 -11.47
C ARG A 73 24.85 3.06 -10.80
N TRP A 74 24.73 4.03 -9.91
CA TRP A 74 23.43 4.40 -9.36
C TRP A 74 22.74 5.30 -10.38
N LEU A 75 21.59 4.85 -10.87
CA LEU A 75 20.68 5.74 -11.60
C LEU A 75 20.37 6.93 -10.67
N ASP A 76 20.11 8.13 -11.14
CA ASP A 76 19.55 9.19 -10.29
C ASP A 76 18.36 9.79 -11.02
N VAL A 77 17.26 9.99 -10.32
CA VAL A 77 16.03 10.49 -10.92
C VAL A 77 15.83 11.91 -10.42
N GLN A 78 16.24 12.86 -11.25
CA GLN A 78 16.09 14.27 -10.94
C GLN A 78 14.79 14.77 -11.57
N LEU A 79 13.81 15.06 -10.71
CA LEU A 79 12.59 15.75 -11.11
C LEU A 79 12.80 17.25 -10.99
N GLY A 80 12.47 17.98 -12.06
CA GLY A 80 12.40 19.44 -12.02
C GLY A 80 11.39 19.92 -10.97
N ARG A 81 11.56 21.15 -10.48
CA ARG A 81 10.72 21.72 -9.40
C ARG A 81 9.22 21.60 -9.67
N MET A 82 8.78 21.92 -10.89
CA MET A 82 7.36 21.87 -11.27
C MET A 82 6.83 20.43 -11.31
N SER A 83 7.60 19.49 -11.86
CA SER A 83 7.24 18.07 -11.88
C SER A 83 7.19 17.48 -10.47
N ARG A 84 8.10 17.90 -9.58
CA ARG A 84 8.10 17.49 -8.17
C ARG A 84 6.85 18.00 -7.45
N ILE A 85 6.50 19.27 -7.64
CA ILE A 85 5.26 19.85 -7.07
C ILE A 85 4.05 19.07 -7.59
N ALA A 86 3.94 18.86 -8.91
CA ALA A 86 2.84 18.12 -9.51
C ALA A 86 2.74 16.67 -9.00
N ALA A 87 3.87 15.99 -8.80
CA ALA A 87 3.90 14.63 -8.25
C ALA A 87 3.39 14.61 -6.80
N TRP A 88 3.83 15.56 -5.96
CA TRP A 88 3.37 15.66 -4.58
C TRP A 88 1.90 16.03 -4.47
N THR A 89 1.40 16.94 -5.32
CA THR A 89 -0.02 17.29 -5.33
C THR A 89 -0.87 16.13 -5.80
N ALA A 90 -0.45 15.40 -6.84
CA ALA A 90 -1.14 14.19 -7.30
C ALA A 90 -1.16 13.10 -6.22
N LEU A 91 -0.05 12.90 -5.51
CA LEU A 91 0.02 11.95 -4.39
C LEU A 91 -0.94 12.36 -3.26
N ALA A 92 -0.93 13.63 -2.87
CA ALA A 92 -1.83 14.13 -1.82
C ALA A 92 -3.31 13.94 -2.21
N LEU A 93 -3.68 14.30 -3.44
CA LEU A 93 -5.04 14.08 -3.94
C LEU A 93 -5.42 12.60 -3.96
N ALA A 94 -4.52 11.72 -4.39
CA ALA A 94 -4.75 10.28 -4.40
C ALA A 94 -4.95 9.73 -2.98
N LEU A 95 -4.18 10.21 -2.00
CA LEU A 95 -4.35 9.81 -0.59
C LEU A 95 -5.69 10.29 -0.03
N VAL A 96 -6.11 11.51 -0.32
CA VAL A 96 -7.42 12.04 0.10
C VAL A 96 -8.57 11.23 -0.52
N LEU A 97 -8.51 10.96 -1.83
CA LEU A 97 -9.52 10.13 -2.50
C LEU A 97 -9.56 8.71 -1.94
N LEU A 98 -8.39 8.16 -1.60
CA LEU A 98 -8.29 6.85 -0.96
C LEU A 98 -8.91 6.89 0.43
N GLU A 99 -8.62 7.91 1.23
CA GLU A 99 -9.20 8.10 2.56
C GLU A 99 -10.72 8.15 2.49
N VAL A 100 -11.29 8.96 1.59
CA VAL A 100 -12.75 9.00 1.34
C VAL A 100 -13.28 7.60 1.00
N ARG A 101 -12.58 6.85 0.14
CA ARG A 101 -12.96 5.47 -0.18
C ARG A 101 -12.89 4.56 1.06
N GLN A 102 -11.87 4.69 1.91
CA GLN A 102 -11.73 3.87 3.12
C GLN A 102 -12.85 4.18 4.11
N GLN A 103 -13.22 5.45 4.29
CA GLN A 103 -14.36 5.85 5.11
C GLN A 103 -15.68 5.25 4.59
N LEU A 104 -15.91 5.30 3.28
CA LEU A 104 -17.09 4.69 2.65
C LEU A 104 -17.14 3.15 2.74
N ASN A 105 -16.01 2.50 3.00
CA ASN A 105 -15.88 1.04 3.09
C ASN A 105 -15.46 0.58 4.49
N ALA A 106 -15.66 1.40 5.53
CA ALA A 106 -15.24 1.08 6.89
C ALA A 106 -15.77 -0.29 7.35
N ASP A 107 -17.02 -0.62 7.04
CA ASP A 107 -17.63 -1.92 7.38
C ASP A 107 -16.89 -3.11 6.75
N LEU A 108 -16.40 -2.97 5.52
CA LEU A 108 -15.59 -4.00 4.85
C LEU A 108 -14.22 -4.15 5.53
N LEU A 109 -13.62 -3.03 5.93
CA LEU A 109 -12.28 -3.00 6.50
C LEU A 109 -12.23 -3.54 7.93
N MET A 110 -13.32 -3.33 8.69
CA MET A 110 -13.48 -3.86 10.05
C MET A 110 -13.79 -5.37 10.09
N GLN A 111 -14.11 -6.00 8.96
CA GLN A 111 -14.35 -7.44 8.94
C GLN A 111 -13.10 -8.23 9.29
N ALA A 112 -13.24 -9.15 10.25
CA ALA A 112 -12.20 -10.11 10.61
C ALA A 112 -11.70 -10.89 9.39
N TRP A 113 -10.46 -11.39 9.46
CA TRP A 113 -9.98 -12.33 8.46
C TRP A 113 -10.85 -13.57 8.45
N PRO A 114 -11.33 -14.03 7.27
CA PRO A 114 -11.93 -15.35 7.20
C PRO A 114 -10.88 -16.35 7.69
N ALA A 115 -11.29 -17.20 8.62
CA ALA A 115 -10.48 -18.28 9.16
C ALA A 115 -10.13 -19.30 8.07
#